data_AF-A0A1V5YJW0-F1
#
_entry.id   AF-A0A1V5YJW0-F1
#
_cell.length_a   1.000
_cell.length_b   1.000
_cell.length_c   1.000
_cell.angle_alpha   90.00
_cell.angle_beta   90.00
_cell.angle_gamma   90.00
#
_symmetry.space_group_name_H-M   'P 1'
#
loop_
_entity.id
_entity.type
_entity.pdbx_description
1 polymer ?
#
loop_
_entity_poly.entity_id
_entity_poly.type
_entity_poly.pdbx_seq_one_letter_code
_entity_poly.pdbx_strand_id
1 'polypeptide(L)'
;MNLTQADQAMLDGSFGPAVQKAMRMVAALGKIFGANELVPVGSAQVSGVSYKNLGDAGLEFLEDWAAQGARVRVPALMNPAGMDLERWREMGISAEFAARQQRVVAALTTMGVTATCTCTPYLVGYEPGAGEHLAWSESSAVSYANSVLGARTNREGGPGALAAAIVGRTAAYGLHLPERRKATHLIDVSCALAGPADYGALGYWVGGQVADGVPYFRLHAPGRRPEQEELMALGAAMGASGAVALYHIEGVTPEAEFARSALKDCAPTRLVVRDLAAAFAALNSPLEHIDFVSLGCPHSTLADIERVAALVKGRRVRATLWVTTSRGVAARARESGAVDTIEASGARVFADTCLVVAPVEELGFRAMATNSAKAAFYAPTHSRIERRFGTLEQCVAAALSGEWPPQDAVAGSGSCCA
;
A
#
# COMPACT_ATOMS: atom_id res chain seq x y z
N MET A 1 16.71 -21.07 -17.94
CA MET A 1 15.34 -21.16 -17.39
C MET A 1 14.70 -22.43 -17.91
N ASN A 2 14.31 -23.30 -17.00
CA ASN A 2 13.64 -24.55 -17.27
C ASN A 2 12.13 -24.27 -17.32
N LEU A 3 11.56 -24.43 -18.51
CA LEU A 3 10.13 -24.24 -18.75
C LEU A 3 9.44 -25.59 -18.81
N THR A 4 8.26 -25.68 -18.21
CA THR A 4 7.42 -26.88 -18.36
C THR A 4 6.90 -26.98 -19.79
N GLN A 5 6.37 -28.15 -20.18
CA GLN A 5 5.73 -28.31 -21.48
C GLN A 5 4.56 -27.32 -21.68
N ALA A 6 3.80 -27.04 -20.62
CA ALA A 6 2.72 -26.06 -20.65
C ALA A 6 3.24 -24.63 -20.87
N ASP A 7 4.33 -24.26 -20.21
CA ASP A 7 4.99 -22.96 -20.37
C ASP A 7 5.52 -22.77 -21.79
N GLN A 8 6.15 -23.82 -22.34
CA GLN A 8 6.65 -23.79 -23.71
C GLN A 8 5.51 -23.68 -24.72
N ALA A 9 4.41 -24.41 -24.53
CA ALA A 9 3.22 -24.28 -25.38
C ALA A 9 2.59 -22.87 -25.32
N MET A 10 2.64 -22.18 -24.18
CA MET A 10 2.24 -20.77 -24.08
C MET A 10 3.17 -19.86 -24.87
N LEU A 11 4.50 -20.06 -24.80
CA LEU A 11 5.47 -19.31 -25.59
C LEU A 11 5.34 -19.55 -27.11
N ASP A 12 5.01 -20.76 -27.51
CA ASP A 12 4.86 -21.16 -28.90
C ASP A 12 3.54 -20.65 -29.52
N GLY A 13 2.61 -20.19 -28.68
CA GLY A 13 1.36 -19.54 -29.10
C GLY A 13 0.13 -20.45 -29.14
N SER A 14 0.22 -21.66 -28.60
CA SER A 14 -0.88 -22.64 -28.56
C SER A 14 -2.12 -22.16 -27.78
N PHE A 15 -1.98 -21.09 -26.99
CA PHE A 15 -3.06 -20.47 -26.20
C PHE A 15 -3.45 -19.07 -26.70
N GLY A 16 -3.10 -18.73 -27.94
CA GLY A 16 -3.43 -17.45 -28.56
C GLY A 16 -2.40 -16.33 -28.29
N PRO A 17 -2.50 -15.23 -29.05
CA PRO A 17 -1.48 -14.17 -29.08
C PRO A 17 -1.34 -13.43 -27.74
N ALA A 18 -2.45 -13.19 -27.03
CA ALA A 18 -2.44 -12.51 -25.74
C ALA A 18 -1.64 -13.29 -24.67
N VAL A 19 -1.87 -14.61 -24.56
CA VAL A 19 -1.15 -15.48 -23.64
C VAL A 19 0.31 -15.61 -24.06
N GLN A 20 0.58 -15.71 -25.36
CA GLN A 20 1.95 -15.75 -25.88
C GLN A 20 2.74 -14.50 -25.49
N LYS A 21 2.15 -13.31 -25.67
CA LYS A 21 2.74 -12.02 -25.28
C LYS A 21 3.00 -11.97 -23.77
N ALA A 22 2.02 -12.36 -22.95
CA ALA A 22 2.17 -12.44 -21.49
C ALA A 22 3.32 -13.37 -21.08
N MET A 23 3.36 -14.56 -21.68
CA MET A 23 4.37 -15.57 -21.36
C MET A 23 5.77 -15.11 -21.78
N ARG A 24 5.91 -14.43 -22.93
CA ARG A 24 7.17 -13.81 -23.34
C ARG A 24 7.65 -12.76 -22.34
N MET A 25 6.74 -11.95 -21.80
CA MET A 25 7.07 -10.97 -20.75
C MET A 25 7.57 -11.66 -19.47
N VAL A 26 6.85 -12.66 -18.96
CA VAL A 26 7.25 -13.41 -17.76
C VAL A 26 8.60 -14.12 -17.96
N ALA A 27 8.79 -14.79 -19.11
CA ALA A 27 10.06 -15.44 -19.44
C ALA A 27 11.21 -14.44 -19.67
N ALA A 28 10.94 -13.25 -20.20
CA ALA A 28 11.95 -12.20 -20.34
C ALA A 28 12.41 -11.69 -18.96
N LEU A 29 11.46 -11.38 -18.07
CA LEU A 29 11.76 -10.98 -16.68
C LEU A 29 12.54 -12.07 -15.96
N GLY A 30 12.13 -13.34 -16.09
CA GLY A 30 12.86 -14.45 -15.50
C GLY A 30 14.29 -14.57 -16.03
N LYS A 31 14.55 -14.30 -17.32
CA LYS A 31 15.92 -14.26 -17.86
C LYS A 31 16.73 -13.09 -17.29
N ILE A 32 16.14 -11.90 -17.21
CA ILE A 32 16.77 -10.68 -16.70
C ILE A 32 17.23 -10.88 -15.24
N PHE A 33 16.38 -11.48 -14.41
CA PHE A 33 16.66 -11.71 -12.99
C PHE A 33 17.34 -13.06 -12.69
N GLY A 34 17.73 -13.82 -13.71
CA GLY A 34 18.44 -15.09 -13.54
C GLY A 34 17.61 -16.19 -12.88
N ALA A 35 16.28 -16.19 -13.07
CA ALA A 35 15.40 -17.23 -12.56
C ALA A 35 15.65 -18.57 -13.27
N ASN A 36 15.78 -19.63 -12.47
CA ASN A 36 15.96 -20.98 -12.99
C ASN A 36 14.65 -21.58 -13.50
N GLU A 37 13.52 -21.20 -12.92
CA GLU A 37 12.20 -21.77 -13.22
C GLU A 37 11.08 -20.72 -13.04
N LEU A 38 9.88 -21.09 -13.46
CA LEU A 38 8.66 -20.36 -13.17
C LEU A 38 7.84 -21.12 -12.13
N VAL A 39 7.22 -20.41 -11.21
CA VAL A 39 6.37 -20.96 -10.15
C VAL A 39 4.90 -20.57 -10.39
N PRO A 40 3.95 -21.45 -10.07
CA PRO A 40 2.54 -21.09 -10.09
C PRO A 40 2.28 -19.97 -9.06
N VAL A 41 1.39 -19.04 -9.39
CA VAL A 41 0.95 -18.00 -8.45
C VAL A 41 -0.49 -18.24 -8.03
N GLY A 42 -0.82 -18.05 -6.75
CA GLY A 42 -2.18 -18.21 -6.26
C GLY A 42 -3.05 -16.97 -6.47
N SER A 43 -2.44 -15.78 -6.53
CA SER A 43 -3.11 -14.56 -6.98
C SER A 43 -2.14 -13.51 -7.53
N ALA A 44 -2.69 -12.52 -8.22
CA ALA A 44 -1.97 -11.35 -8.71
C ALA A 44 -2.65 -10.06 -8.25
N GLN A 45 -1.89 -8.98 -8.10
CA GLN A 45 -2.42 -7.65 -7.87
C GLN A 45 -1.82 -6.68 -8.87
N VAL A 46 -2.67 -6.12 -9.73
CA VAL A 46 -2.29 -5.18 -10.79
C VAL A 46 -2.29 -3.76 -10.23
N SER A 47 -1.12 -3.14 -10.20
CA SER A 47 -0.90 -1.73 -9.84
C SER A 47 -0.79 -0.85 -11.07
N GLY A 48 -0.64 0.46 -10.85
CA GLY A 48 -0.68 1.44 -11.93
C GLY A 48 -2.06 1.48 -12.60
N VAL A 49 -3.14 1.40 -11.82
CA VAL A 49 -4.53 1.41 -12.33
C VAL A 49 -5.03 2.84 -12.56
N SER A 50 -4.45 3.82 -11.87
CA SER A 50 -4.83 5.22 -12.08
C SER A 50 -4.44 5.69 -13.47
N TYR A 51 -5.39 6.33 -14.18
CA TYR A 51 -5.13 6.96 -15.47
C TYR A 51 -4.04 8.03 -15.38
N LYS A 52 -3.92 8.72 -14.23
CA LYS A 52 -2.82 9.66 -13.93
C LYS A 52 -1.44 9.02 -14.15
N ASN A 53 -1.30 7.74 -13.80
CA ASN A 53 -0.02 7.03 -13.88
C ASN A 53 0.16 6.31 -15.23
N LEU A 54 -0.94 5.80 -15.81
CA LEU A 54 -0.92 5.07 -17.08
C LEU A 54 -0.75 5.98 -18.29
N GLY A 55 -1.45 7.11 -18.30
CA GLY A 55 -1.67 7.90 -19.50
C GLY A 55 -2.35 7.11 -20.63
N ASP A 56 -2.38 7.72 -21.82
CA ASP A 56 -3.04 7.12 -22.98
C ASP A 56 -2.34 5.84 -23.44
N ALA A 57 -1.00 5.79 -23.42
CA ALA A 57 -0.25 4.60 -23.83
C ALA A 57 -0.56 3.38 -22.95
N GLY A 58 -0.71 3.59 -21.63
CA GLY A 58 -1.09 2.52 -20.70
C GLY A 58 -2.54 2.07 -20.91
N LEU A 59 -3.45 3.00 -21.18
CA LEU A 59 -4.85 2.69 -21.49
C LEU A 59 -4.97 1.89 -22.80
N GLU A 60 -4.34 2.35 -23.87
CA GLU A 60 -4.33 1.67 -25.17
C GLU A 60 -3.72 0.26 -25.07
N PHE A 61 -2.65 0.10 -24.29
CA PHE A 61 -2.06 -1.21 -24.02
C PHE A 61 -3.05 -2.19 -23.38
N LEU A 62 -3.83 -1.72 -22.40
CA LEU A 62 -4.82 -2.56 -21.71
C LEU A 62 -6.00 -2.91 -22.62
N GLU A 63 -6.48 -1.94 -23.41
CA GLU A 63 -7.57 -2.14 -24.36
C GLU A 63 -7.17 -3.08 -25.51
N ASP A 64 -5.96 -2.94 -26.07
CA ASP A 64 -5.40 -3.86 -27.06
C ASP A 64 -5.36 -5.29 -26.52
N TRP A 65 -4.87 -5.46 -25.28
CA TRP A 65 -4.78 -6.79 -24.70
C TRP A 65 -6.15 -7.42 -24.43
N ALA A 66 -7.09 -6.62 -23.94
CA ALA A 66 -8.48 -7.03 -23.77
C ALA A 66 -9.13 -7.41 -25.11
N ALA A 67 -8.90 -6.63 -26.18
CA ALA A 67 -9.40 -6.88 -27.52
C ALA A 67 -8.81 -8.15 -28.15
N GLN A 68 -7.56 -8.49 -27.82
CA GLN A 68 -6.93 -9.77 -28.18
C GLN A 68 -7.48 -10.98 -27.38
N GLY A 69 -8.48 -10.78 -26.54
CA GLY A 69 -9.13 -11.84 -25.76
C GLY A 69 -8.32 -12.30 -24.55
N ALA A 70 -7.40 -11.47 -24.04
CA ALA A 70 -6.68 -11.80 -22.81
C ALA A 70 -7.65 -12.11 -21.66
N ARG A 71 -7.33 -13.15 -20.87
CA ARG A 71 -8.06 -13.53 -19.67
C ARG A 71 -7.09 -13.97 -18.59
N VAL A 72 -7.33 -13.51 -17.37
CA VAL A 72 -6.60 -13.99 -16.19
C VAL A 72 -6.98 -15.44 -15.88
N ARG A 73 -6.02 -16.24 -15.40
CA ARG A 73 -6.20 -17.65 -15.02
C ARG A 73 -6.20 -17.88 -13.52
N VAL A 74 -5.81 -16.87 -12.76
CA VAL A 74 -5.75 -16.86 -11.30
C VAL A 74 -6.51 -15.63 -10.79
N PRO A 75 -6.98 -15.64 -9.53
CA PRO A 75 -7.53 -14.45 -8.90
C PRO A 75 -6.61 -13.24 -9.10
N ALA A 76 -7.15 -12.20 -9.75
CA ALA A 76 -6.41 -10.98 -10.07
C ALA A 76 -7.15 -9.77 -9.51
N LEU A 77 -6.43 -8.95 -8.75
CA LEU A 77 -6.95 -7.81 -8.01
C LEU A 77 -6.46 -6.51 -8.60
N MET A 78 -7.19 -5.44 -8.32
CA MET A 78 -6.94 -4.11 -8.84
C MET A 78 -6.56 -3.17 -7.71
N ASN A 79 -5.44 -2.47 -7.86
CA ASN A 79 -5.01 -1.36 -7.00
C ASN A 79 -6.00 -0.16 -7.11
N PRO A 80 -5.97 0.86 -6.24
CA PRO A 80 -6.88 1.99 -6.33
C PRO A 80 -6.81 2.67 -7.70
N ALA A 81 -7.99 3.05 -8.19
CA ALA A 81 -8.16 3.96 -9.31
C ALA A 81 -7.78 5.39 -8.89
N GLY A 82 -7.65 6.29 -9.88
CA GLY A 82 -7.39 7.71 -9.61
C GLY A 82 -8.61 8.48 -9.07
N MET A 83 -9.72 7.82 -8.78
CA MET A 83 -10.96 8.44 -8.31
C MET A 83 -11.89 7.38 -7.69
N ASP A 84 -12.84 7.82 -6.87
CA ASP A 84 -13.98 7.00 -6.50
C ASP A 84 -14.82 6.73 -7.76
N LEU A 85 -14.98 5.46 -8.12
CA LEU A 85 -15.63 5.07 -9.38
C LEU A 85 -17.09 5.53 -9.49
N GLU A 86 -17.76 5.78 -8.35
CA GLU A 86 -19.15 6.23 -8.29
C GLU A 86 -19.25 7.71 -7.93
N ARG A 87 -18.38 8.20 -7.04
CA ARG A 87 -18.49 9.53 -6.41
C ARG A 87 -17.43 10.53 -6.87
N TRP A 88 -16.73 10.27 -7.98
CA TRP A 88 -15.69 11.15 -8.52
C TRP A 88 -16.12 12.62 -8.71
N ARG A 89 -17.41 12.88 -8.99
CA ARG A 89 -17.93 14.26 -9.09
C ARG A 89 -17.84 15.03 -7.78
N GLU A 90 -18.13 14.36 -6.66
CA GLU A 90 -18.01 14.95 -5.32
C GLU A 90 -16.55 15.22 -4.94
N MET A 91 -15.62 14.46 -5.50
CA MET A 91 -14.18 14.69 -5.35
C MET A 91 -13.67 15.89 -6.18
N GLY A 92 -14.47 16.41 -7.12
CA GLY A 92 -14.04 17.46 -8.05
C GLY A 92 -13.25 16.96 -9.27
N ILE A 93 -13.29 15.65 -9.55
CA ILE A 93 -12.59 15.06 -10.70
C ILE A 93 -13.28 15.46 -12.01
N SER A 94 -12.50 15.77 -13.05
CA SER A 94 -13.05 16.15 -14.35
C SER A 94 -13.74 14.96 -15.04
N ALA A 95 -14.79 15.25 -15.83
CA ALA A 95 -15.49 14.22 -16.61
C ALA A 95 -14.56 13.53 -17.62
N GLU A 96 -13.57 14.26 -18.15
CA GLU A 96 -12.57 13.74 -19.07
C GLU A 96 -11.67 12.71 -18.39
N PHE A 97 -11.10 13.03 -17.23
CA PHE A 97 -10.31 12.08 -16.44
C PHE A 97 -11.16 10.86 -16.06
N ALA A 98 -12.40 11.09 -15.62
CA ALA A 98 -13.29 10.02 -15.20
C ALA A 98 -13.62 9.04 -16.32
N ALA A 99 -13.91 9.55 -17.53
CA ALA A 99 -14.18 8.71 -18.69
C ALA A 99 -12.97 7.82 -19.04
N ARG A 100 -11.75 8.36 -19.01
CA ARG A 100 -10.54 7.58 -19.27
C ARG A 100 -10.24 6.57 -18.17
N GLN A 101 -10.41 6.96 -16.91
CA GLN A 101 -10.25 6.05 -15.77
C GLN A 101 -11.25 4.89 -15.82
N GLN A 102 -12.50 5.13 -16.21
CA GLN A 102 -13.51 4.10 -16.39
C GLN A 102 -13.14 3.10 -17.50
N ARG A 103 -12.54 3.57 -18.60
CA ARG A 103 -12.02 2.70 -19.67
C ARG A 103 -10.89 1.79 -19.16
N VAL A 104 -9.98 2.29 -18.33
CA VAL A 104 -8.94 1.46 -17.69
C VAL A 104 -9.57 0.34 -16.87
N VAL A 105 -10.54 0.67 -16.01
CA VAL A 105 -11.24 -0.32 -15.19
C VAL A 105 -11.96 -1.33 -16.08
N ALA A 106 -12.66 -0.88 -17.11
CA ALA A 106 -13.39 -1.73 -18.05
C ALA A 106 -12.46 -2.70 -18.82
N ALA A 107 -11.28 -2.26 -19.24
CA ALA A 107 -10.31 -3.13 -19.91
C ALA A 107 -9.82 -4.25 -18.97
N LEU A 108 -9.48 -3.90 -17.73
CA LEU A 108 -9.05 -4.87 -16.71
C LEU A 108 -10.17 -5.86 -16.34
N THR A 109 -11.40 -5.38 -16.12
CA THR A 109 -12.55 -6.26 -15.80
C THR A 109 -12.95 -7.13 -16.98
N THR A 110 -12.82 -6.64 -18.21
CA THR A 110 -13.00 -7.45 -19.43
C THR A 110 -12.03 -8.63 -19.45
N MET A 111 -10.79 -8.44 -19.00
CA MET A 111 -9.80 -9.52 -18.85
C MET A 111 -10.05 -10.44 -17.63
N GLY A 112 -11.08 -10.17 -16.82
CA GLY A 112 -11.42 -10.97 -15.63
C GLY A 112 -10.75 -10.52 -14.34
N VAL A 113 -10.11 -9.34 -14.31
CA VAL A 113 -9.58 -8.76 -13.07
C VAL A 113 -10.74 -8.24 -12.21
N THR A 114 -10.76 -8.60 -10.93
CA THR A 114 -11.77 -8.11 -10.00
C THR A 114 -11.52 -6.62 -9.71
N ALA A 115 -12.56 -5.79 -9.84
CA ALA A 115 -12.52 -4.36 -9.52
C ALA A 115 -12.54 -4.11 -8.00
N THR A 116 -11.53 -4.61 -7.28
CA THR A 116 -11.35 -4.40 -5.84
C THR A 116 -10.92 -2.99 -5.49
N CYS A 117 -10.23 -2.32 -6.42
CA CYS A 117 -9.72 -0.95 -6.33
C CYS A 117 -9.12 -0.59 -4.96
N THR A 118 -8.26 -1.46 -4.42
CA THR A 118 -7.68 -1.27 -3.09
C THR A 118 -6.22 -1.69 -3.02
N CYS A 119 -5.44 -0.92 -2.26
CA CYS A 119 -4.06 -1.27 -1.93
C CYS A 119 -3.97 -2.24 -0.73
N THR A 120 -5.10 -2.55 -0.12
CA THR A 120 -5.21 -3.43 1.06
C THR A 120 -6.12 -4.64 0.76
N PRO A 121 -5.76 -5.51 -0.21
CA PRO A 121 -6.62 -6.62 -0.64
C PRO A 121 -6.93 -7.60 0.50
N TYR A 122 -6.04 -7.73 1.48
CA TYR A 122 -6.22 -8.53 2.69
C TYR A 122 -7.37 -8.02 3.59
N LEU A 123 -7.76 -6.75 3.51
CA LEU A 123 -8.92 -6.24 4.27
C LEU A 123 -10.27 -6.59 3.63
N VAL A 124 -10.25 -7.14 2.41
CA VAL A 124 -11.45 -7.54 1.65
C VAL A 124 -11.44 -9.02 1.27
N GLY A 125 -10.76 -9.84 2.06
CA GLY A 125 -10.84 -11.30 1.99
C GLY A 125 -9.80 -11.99 1.10
N TYR A 126 -8.79 -11.28 0.60
CA TYR A 126 -7.67 -11.88 -0.12
C TYR A 126 -6.46 -12.03 0.80
N GLU A 127 -6.47 -13.12 1.57
CA GLU A 127 -5.46 -13.47 2.57
C GLU A 127 -4.70 -14.74 2.13
N PRO A 128 -3.64 -14.61 1.30
CA PRO A 128 -2.85 -15.74 0.85
C PRO A 128 -2.19 -16.50 2.01
N GLY A 129 -1.98 -17.81 1.80
CA GLY A 129 -1.34 -18.67 2.79
C GLY A 129 0.16 -18.42 2.92
N ALA A 130 0.72 -18.78 4.08
CA ALA A 130 2.17 -18.74 4.28
C ALA A 130 2.88 -19.65 3.26
N GLY A 131 3.94 -19.14 2.63
CA GLY A 131 4.70 -19.81 1.58
C GLY A 131 4.08 -19.74 0.18
N GLU A 132 2.84 -19.25 0.03
CA GLU A 132 2.18 -19.13 -1.26
C GLU A 132 2.89 -18.10 -2.16
N HIS A 133 3.11 -18.46 -3.42
CA HIS A 133 3.70 -17.54 -4.39
C HIS A 133 2.62 -16.65 -5.01
N LEU A 134 2.90 -15.34 -5.10
CA LEU A 134 1.98 -14.34 -5.64
C LEU A 134 2.69 -13.49 -6.70
N ALA A 135 1.90 -12.73 -7.48
CA ALA A 135 2.40 -11.68 -8.35
C ALA A 135 1.76 -10.34 -7.98
N TRP A 136 2.10 -9.81 -6.80
CA TRP A 136 1.56 -8.55 -6.29
C TRP A 136 2.52 -7.39 -6.59
N SER A 137 1.96 -6.22 -6.89
CA SER A 137 2.75 -5.06 -7.34
C SER A 137 2.59 -3.80 -6.49
N GLU A 138 1.57 -3.72 -5.63
CA GLU A 138 1.42 -2.59 -4.72
C GLU A 138 2.43 -2.71 -3.56
N SER A 139 3.22 -1.66 -3.30
CA SER A 139 4.37 -1.74 -2.40
C SER A 139 4.03 -2.07 -0.94
N SER A 140 2.95 -1.51 -0.39
CA SER A 140 2.47 -1.83 0.97
C SER A 140 1.85 -3.23 1.06
N ALA A 141 1.12 -3.68 0.04
CA ALA A 141 0.52 -5.00 -0.03
C ALA A 141 1.60 -6.08 -0.18
N VAL A 142 2.61 -5.84 -0.99
CA VAL A 142 3.80 -6.69 -1.12
C VAL A 142 4.50 -6.84 0.22
N SER A 143 4.77 -5.72 0.91
CA SER A 143 5.41 -5.78 2.23
C SER A 143 4.55 -6.53 3.25
N TYR A 144 3.24 -6.30 3.27
CA TYR A 144 2.33 -6.98 4.19
C TYR A 144 2.20 -8.48 3.88
N ALA A 145 2.07 -8.84 2.60
CA ALA A 145 1.99 -10.24 2.16
C ALA A 145 3.26 -11.02 2.53
N ASN A 146 4.43 -10.44 2.29
CA ASN A 146 5.70 -11.08 2.63
C ASN A 146 5.91 -11.20 4.14
N SER A 147 5.69 -10.11 4.89
CA SER A 147 6.06 -10.03 6.31
C SER A 147 5.01 -10.57 7.26
N VAL A 148 3.74 -10.24 7.03
CA VAL A 148 2.66 -10.52 7.97
C VAL A 148 1.97 -11.83 7.61
N LEU A 149 1.69 -12.05 6.33
CA LEU A 149 1.03 -13.27 5.85
C LEU A 149 2.03 -14.41 5.57
N GLY A 150 3.32 -14.10 5.43
CA GLY A 150 4.36 -15.08 5.10
C GLY A 150 4.28 -15.60 3.67
N ALA A 151 3.52 -14.95 2.80
CA ALA A 151 3.48 -15.25 1.37
C ALA A 151 4.77 -14.80 0.67
N ARG A 152 4.89 -15.08 -0.62
CA ARG A 152 6.11 -14.88 -1.40
C ARG A 152 5.81 -14.12 -2.67
N THR A 153 6.22 -12.86 -2.71
CA THR A 153 6.09 -12.02 -3.90
C THR A 153 7.26 -11.06 -4.01
N ASN A 154 7.74 -10.85 -5.23
CA ASN A 154 8.57 -9.69 -5.51
C ASN A 154 7.70 -8.43 -5.57
N ARG A 155 8.35 -7.27 -5.68
CA ARG A 155 7.68 -6.02 -6.07
C ARG A 155 7.49 -6.03 -7.57
N GLU A 156 6.45 -6.70 -8.04
CA GLU A 156 6.16 -6.81 -9.47
C GLU A 156 5.83 -5.45 -10.08
N GLY A 157 6.11 -5.26 -11.37
CA GLY A 157 5.56 -4.13 -12.13
C GLY A 157 4.09 -4.41 -12.51
N GLY A 158 3.26 -3.37 -12.66
CA GLY A 158 1.84 -3.53 -13.04
C GLY A 158 1.61 -4.43 -14.27
N PRO A 159 2.27 -4.18 -15.41
CA PRO A 159 2.18 -5.06 -16.58
C PRO A 159 2.71 -6.48 -16.34
N GLY A 160 3.73 -6.63 -15.48
CA GLY A 160 4.29 -7.93 -15.11
C GLY A 160 3.33 -8.75 -14.28
N ALA A 161 2.67 -8.13 -13.29
CA ALA A 161 1.64 -8.76 -12.47
C ALA A 161 0.43 -9.19 -13.32
N LEU A 162 -0.01 -8.36 -14.28
CA LEU A 162 -1.07 -8.73 -15.21
C LEU A 162 -0.65 -9.88 -16.13
N ALA A 163 0.58 -9.85 -16.67
CA ALA A 163 1.12 -10.97 -17.45
C ALA A 163 1.12 -12.27 -16.66
N ALA A 164 1.62 -12.23 -15.41
CA ALA A 164 1.64 -13.35 -14.49
C ALA A 164 0.22 -13.86 -14.18
N ALA A 165 -0.76 -12.97 -14.07
CA ALA A 165 -2.17 -13.33 -13.89
C ALA A 165 -2.74 -14.09 -15.11
N ILE A 166 -2.39 -13.65 -16.32
CA ILE A 166 -2.82 -14.27 -17.59
C ILE A 166 -2.21 -15.66 -17.78
N VAL A 167 -0.93 -15.86 -17.41
CA VAL A 167 -0.27 -17.17 -17.55
C VAL A 167 -0.46 -18.07 -16.33
N GLY A 168 -0.79 -17.51 -15.17
CA GLY A 168 -0.91 -18.20 -13.88
C GLY A 168 0.42 -18.52 -13.20
N ARG A 169 1.52 -17.86 -13.61
CA ARG A 169 2.88 -18.13 -13.14
C ARG A 169 3.73 -16.86 -13.11
N THR A 170 4.72 -16.83 -12.22
CA THR A 170 5.78 -15.80 -12.19
C THR A 170 7.16 -16.45 -12.15
N ALA A 171 8.21 -15.67 -12.37
CA ALA A 171 9.59 -16.15 -12.31
C ALA A 171 10.06 -16.36 -10.86
N ALA A 172 10.68 -17.50 -10.57
CA ALA A 172 11.21 -17.81 -9.25
C ALA A 172 12.57 -17.12 -9.02
N TYR A 173 12.53 -15.86 -8.61
CA TYR A 173 13.70 -15.08 -8.21
C TYR A 173 13.38 -14.21 -7.00
N GLY A 174 14.39 -13.56 -6.44
CA GLY A 174 14.20 -12.61 -5.34
C GLY A 174 13.48 -13.26 -4.17
N LEU A 175 12.44 -12.61 -3.65
CA LEU A 175 11.71 -13.01 -2.45
C LEU A 175 10.84 -14.27 -2.61
N HIS A 176 10.81 -14.88 -3.81
CA HIS A 176 10.31 -16.25 -3.99
C HIS A 176 11.28 -17.31 -3.44
N LEU A 177 12.57 -16.97 -3.32
CA LEU A 177 13.63 -17.88 -2.89
C LEU A 177 13.92 -17.70 -1.38
N PRO A 178 13.94 -18.79 -0.57
CA PRO A 178 14.20 -18.70 0.87
C PRO A 178 15.48 -17.93 1.22
N GLU A 179 16.55 -18.12 0.44
CA GLU A 179 17.87 -17.54 0.70
C GLU A 179 17.84 -16.01 0.62
N ARG A 180 16.94 -15.44 -0.20
CA ARG A 180 16.76 -13.99 -0.37
C ARG A 180 15.85 -13.38 0.68
N ARG A 181 15.22 -14.19 1.53
CA ARG A 181 14.34 -13.75 2.63
C ARG A 181 15.05 -13.65 3.97
N LYS A 182 16.31 -14.07 4.01
CA LYS A 182 17.23 -13.93 5.16
C LYS A 182 17.45 -12.46 5.49
N ALA A 183 17.54 -12.15 6.78
CA ALA A 183 17.76 -10.78 7.24
C ALA A 183 19.15 -10.26 6.80
N THR A 184 19.19 -9.04 6.27
CA THR A 184 20.43 -8.35 5.90
C THR A 184 20.81 -7.26 6.90
N HIS A 185 19.82 -6.73 7.65
CA HIS A 185 20.01 -5.69 8.65
C HIS A 185 19.38 -6.09 9.98
N LEU A 186 20.04 -5.72 11.09
CA LEU A 186 19.48 -5.81 12.43
C LEU A 186 19.11 -4.40 12.92
N ILE A 187 17.83 -4.18 13.18
CA ILE A 187 17.29 -2.91 13.64
C ILE A 187 16.93 -3.05 15.12
N ASP A 188 17.73 -2.47 16.00
CA ASP A 188 17.46 -2.43 17.44
C ASP A 188 16.71 -1.14 17.78
N VAL A 189 15.43 -1.25 18.14
CA VAL A 189 14.57 -0.13 18.49
C VAL A 189 14.44 -0.04 20.01
N SER A 190 14.94 1.04 20.60
CA SER A 190 14.91 1.27 22.05
C SER A 190 13.97 2.39 22.50
N CYS A 191 13.41 3.17 21.56
CA CYS A 191 12.34 4.12 21.86
C CYS A 191 10.98 3.42 21.98
N ALA A 192 10.06 4.05 22.71
CA ALA A 192 8.67 3.61 22.77
C ALA A 192 7.95 3.92 21.44
N LEU A 193 7.07 3.00 21.03
CA LEU A 193 6.18 3.17 19.88
C LEU A 193 4.74 3.11 20.39
N ALA A 194 3.99 4.19 20.23
CA ALA A 194 2.64 4.33 20.79
C ALA A 194 1.53 3.96 19.80
N GLY A 195 1.79 4.02 18.49
CA GLY A 195 0.78 3.74 17.47
C GLY A 195 1.27 3.86 16.04
N PRO A 196 0.36 3.78 15.04
CA PRO A 196 0.69 3.73 13.63
C PRO A 196 1.58 4.86 13.11
N ALA A 197 1.48 6.07 13.68
CA ALA A 197 2.35 7.19 13.30
C ALA A 197 3.83 6.91 13.62
N ASP A 198 4.13 6.32 14.78
CA ASP A 198 5.51 5.99 15.17
C ASP A 198 6.06 4.85 14.32
N TYR A 199 5.24 3.83 14.04
CA TYR A 199 5.61 2.74 13.13
C TYR A 199 5.82 3.25 11.70
N GLY A 200 5.03 4.21 11.24
CA GLY A 200 5.22 4.88 9.95
C GLY A 200 6.50 5.71 9.91
N ALA A 201 6.81 6.48 10.95
CA ALA A 201 8.05 7.24 11.06
C ALA A 201 9.28 6.32 11.10
N LEU A 202 9.22 5.24 11.90
CA LEU A 202 10.24 4.20 11.95
C LEU A 202 10.46 3.57 10.58
N GLY A 203 9.38 3.19 9.90
CA GLY A 203 9.45 2.61 8.57
C GLY A 203 10.02 3.56 7.53
N TYR A 204 9.64 4.83 7.57
CA TYR A 204 10.22 5.84 6.69
C TYR A 204 11.73 5.94 6.87
N TRP A 205 12.19 6.06 8.11
CA TRP A 205 13.61 6.17 8.42
C TRP A 205 14.39 4.91 8.03
N VAL A 206 13.93 3.73 8.47
CA VAL A 206 14.60 2.46 8.18
C VAL A 206 14.65 2.20 6.67
N GLY A 207 13.55 2.44 5.94
CA GLY A 207 13.53 2.27 4.49
C GLY A 207 14.63 3.09 3.80
N GLY A 208 14.81 4.35 4.21
CA GLY A 208 15.88 5.20 3.67
C GLY A 208 17.30 4.73 4.01
N GLN A 209 17.48 3.94 5.08
CA GLN A 209 18.78 3.39 5.47
C GLN A 209 19.10 2.05 4.78
N VAL A 210 18.09 1.20 4.59
CA VAL A 210 18.30 -0.20 4.18
C VAL A 210 18.06 -0.43 2.69
N ALA A 211 17.45 0.52 1.98
CA ALA A 211 17.03 0.39 0.59
C ALA A 211 16.25 -0.93 0.35
N ASP A 212 16.67 -1.76 -0.59
CA ASP A 212 16.03 -3.03 -0.94
C ASP A 212 16.45 -4.22 -0.03
N GLY A 213 17.10 -3.93 1.10
CA GLY A 213 17.47 -4.91 2.12
C GLY A 213 16.27 -5.51 2.89
N VAL A 214 16.55 -6.54 3.68
CA VAL A 214 15.59 -7.24 4.54
C VAL A 214 15.87 -6.91 6.01
N PRO A 215 15.20 -5.89 6.60
CA PRO A 215 15.40 -5.53 7.98
C PRO A 215 14.75 -6.54 8.94
N TYR A 216 15.48 -6.87 10.01
CA TYR A 216 15.01 -7.64 11.16
C TYR A 216 14.93 -6.73 12.39
N PHE A 217 13.72 -6.52 12.89
CA PHE A 217 13.45 -5.63 14.01
C PHE A 217 13.47 -6.37 15.35
N ARG A 218 14.22 -5.79 16.31
CA ARG A 218 14.09 -6.07 17.74
C ARG A 218 13.51 -4.85 18.43
N LEU A 219 12.32 -5.02 18.99
CA LEU A 219 11.60 -3.98 19.71
C LEU A 219 11.86 -4.19 21.20
N HIS A 220 12.71 -3.35 21.80
CA HIS A 220 13.15 -3.50 23.21
C HIS A 220 12.24 -2.80 24.21
N ALA A 221 11.49 -1.79 23.74
CA ALA A 221 10.56 -1.07 24.62
C ALA A 221 9.46 -2.03 25.11
N PRO A 222 9.13 -2.02 26.40
CA PRO A 222 8.01 -2.82 26.92
C PRO A 222 6.74 -2.40 26.18
N GLY A 223 6.12 -3.35 25.48
CA GLY A 223 5.00 -3.05 24.61
C GLY A 223 4.19 -4.29 24.28
N ARG A 224 2.96 -4.04 23.80
CA ARG A 224 2.14 -5.08 23.20
C ARG A 224 2.70 -5.48 21.85
N ARG A 225 2.26 -6.64 21.34
CA ARG A 225 2.52 -7.01 19.94
C ARG A 225 1.93 -5.91 19.03
N PRO A 226 2.63 -5.56 17.92
CA PRO A 226 2.10 -4.61 16.96
C PRO A 226 0.77 -5.11 16.39
N GLU A 227 -0.19 -4.19 16.24
CA GLU A 227 -1.49 -4.43 15.64
C GLU A 227 -1.44 -4.25 14.11
N GLN A 228 -2.54 -4.60 13.44
CA GLN A 228 -2.60 -4.63 11.98
C GLN A 228 -2.25 -3.27 11.35
N GLU A 229 -2.80 -2.18 11.87
CA GLU A 229 -2.58 -0.81 11.39
C GLU A 229 -1.11 -0.36 11.55
N GLU A 230 -0.44 -0.82 12.60
CA GLU A 230 0.97 -0.53 12.86
C GLU A 230 1.88 -1.29 11.90
N LEU A 231 1.59 -2.57 11.64
CA LEU A 231 2.30 -3.37 10.65
C LEU A 231 2.10 -2.81 9.23
N MET A 232 0.86 -2.40 8.90
CA MET A 232 0.54 -1.72 7.64
C MET A 232 1.33 -0.42 7.50
N ALA A 233 1.37 0.44 8.53
CA ALA A 233 2.09 1.71 8.51
C ALA A 233 3.61 1.51 8.35
N LEU A 234 4.19 0.55 9.09
CA LEU A 234 5.61 0.21 9.02
C LEU A 234 6.01 -0.23 7.60
N GLY A 235 5.32 -1.24 7.06
CA GLY A 235 5.61 -1.79 5.74
C GLY A 235 5.38 -0.79 4.62
N ALA A 236 4.29 -0.02 4.70
CA ALA A 236 3.97 1.00 3.70
C ALA A 236 5.02 2.10 3.63
N ALA A 237 5.50 2.58 4.77
CA ALA A 237 6.51 3.61 4.83
C ALA A 237 7.87 3.13 4.31
N MET A 238 8.32 1.92 4.70
CA MET A 238 9.57 1.35 4.17
C MET A 238 9.50 1.06 2.67
N GLY A 239 8.36 0.56 2.18
CA GLY A 239 8.15 0.33 0.76
C GLY A 239 8.17 1.62 -0.07
N ALA A 240 7.81 2.75 0.54
CA ALA A 240 7.83 4.08 -0.08
C ALA A 240 9.23 4.71 -0.08
N SER A 241 9.92 4.73 1.06
CA SER A 241 11.21 5.40 1.20
C SER A 241 12.42 4.56 0.78
N GLY A 242 12.32 3.23 0.86
CA GLY A 242 13.44 2.30 0.62
C GLY A 242 13.20 1.23 -0.43
N ALA A 243 11.98 1.05 -0.91
CA ALA A 243 11.59 -0.12 -1.71
C ALA A 243 11.73 -1.48 -0.99
N VAL A 244 11.75 -1.47 0.35
CA VAL A 244 11.68 -2.69 1.17
C VAL A 244 10.39 -3.45 0.86
N ALA A 245 10.54 -4.71 0.46
CA ALA A 245 9.42 -5.60 0.13
C ALA A 245 9.21 -6.71 1.17
N LEU A 246 10.13 -6.86 2.13
CA LEU A 246 10.05 -7.83 3.22
C LEU A 246 10.82 -7.29 4.43
N TYR A 247 10.18 -7.34 5.59
CA TYR A 247 10.77 -7.15 6.91
C TYR A 247 10.37 -8.27 7.87
N HIS A 248 11.13 -8.44 8.95
CA HIS A 248 10.81 -9.38 10.01
C HIS A 248 10.78 -8.67 11.36
N ILE A 249 9.87 -9.04 12.24
CA ILE A 249 9.82 -8.55 13.63
C ILE A 249 9.92 -9.76 14.54
N GLU A 250 10.91 -9.74 15.44
CA GLU A 250 11.17 -10.81 16.39
C GLU A 250 9.91 -11.20 17.17
N GLY A 251 9.57 -12.49 17.14
CA GLY A 251 8.39 -13.05 17.79
C GLY A 251 7.04 -12.69 17.15
N VAL A 252 6.98 -11.83 16.13
CA VAL A 252 5.72 -11.34 15.53
C VAL A 252 5.49 -11.90 14.12
N THR A 253 6.46 -11.75 13.21
CA THR A 253 6.29 -12.20 11.81
C THR A 253 6.53 -13.71 11.68
N PRO A 254 5.78 -14.43 10.81
CA PRO A 254 5.83 -15.90 10.74
C PRO A 254 7.23 -16.47 10.45
N GLU A 255 8.03 -15.78 9.63
CA GLU A 255 9.37 -16.21 9.22
C GLU A 255 10.50 -15.64 10.09
N ALA A 256 10.19 -15.00 11.23
CA ALA A 256 11.20 -14.32 12.06
C ALA A 256 12.36 -15.25 12.47
N GLU A 257 12.06 -16.46 12.96
CA GLU A 257 13.11 -17.39 13.39
C GLU A 257 14.00 -17.87 12.23
N PHE A 258 13.41 -18.09 11.05
CA PHE A 258 14.17 -18.39 9.84
C PHE A 258 15.07 -17.22 9.44
N ALA A 259 14.52 -16.00 9.41
CA ALA A 259 15.26 -14.81 9.06
C ALA A 259 16.41 -14.52 10.03
N ARG A 260 16.21 -14.81 11.32
CA ARG A 260 17.21 -14.67 12.38
C ARG A 260 18.41 -15.59 12.18
N SER A 261 18.24 -16.76 11.56
CA SER A 261 19.34 -17.72 11.40
C SER A 261 20.52 -17.10 10.66
N ALA A 262 20.25 -16.24 9.68
CA ALA A 262 21.27 -15.54 8.88
C ALA A 262 22.11 -14.56 9.70
N LEU A 263 21.56 -14.00 10.78
CA LEU A 263 22.30 -13.10 11.68
C LEU A 263 23.42 -13.81 12.44
N LYS A 264 23.41 -15.15 12.47
CA LYS A 264 24.49 -15.96 13.06
C LYS A 264 25.61 -16.26 12.05
N ASP A 265 25.25 -16.39 10.77
CA ASP A 265 26.15 -16.85 9.71
C ASP A 265 26.96 -15.71 9.09
N CYS A 266 26.44 -14.47 9.10
CA CYS A 266 27.09 -13.27 8.61
C CYS A 266 26.77 -12.09 9.54
N ALA A 267 27.75 -11.21 9.81
CA ALA A 267 27.52 -10.03 10.63
C ALA A 267 26.57 -9.07 9.88
N PRO A 268 25.33 -8.84 10.36
CA PRO A 268 24.39 -7.94 9.71
C PRO A 268 24.82 -6.49 9.89
N THR A 269 24.42 -5.61 8.98
CA THR A 269 24.49 -4.16 9.24
C THR A 269 23.54 -3.83 10.39
N ARG A 270 24.08 -3.30 11.49
CA ARG A 270 23.31 -3.00 12.70
C ARG A 270 22.95 -1.52 12.75
N LEU A 271 21.66 -1.23 12.94
CA LEU A 271 21.11 0.11 13.11
C LEU A 271 20.41 0.19 14.47
N VAL A 272 20.61 1.30 15.19
CA VAL A 272 19.99 1.53 16.50
C VAL A 272 19.08 2.74 16.42
N VAL A 273 17.81 2.58 16.77
CA VAL A 273 16.80 3.64 16.74
C VAL A 273 16.43 4.03 18.17
N ARG A 274 16.94 5.19 18.60
CA ARG A 274 16.76 5.71 19.96
C ARG A 274 15.66 6.77 20.08
N ASP A 275 15.31 7.41 18.96
CA ASP A 275 14.22 8.35 18.84
C ASP A 275 13.76 8.40 17.37
N LEU A 276 12.61 9.03 17.12
CA LEU A 276 12.01 9.21 15.79
C LEU A 276 11.95 10.67 15.36
N ALA A 277 12.60 11.59 16.08
CA ALA A 277 12.43 13.03 15.89
C ALA A 277 12.85 13.47 14.49
N ALA A 278 13.98 12.95 14.00
CA ALA A 278 14.46 13.22 12.64
C ALA A 278 13.51 12.70 11.55
N ALA A 279 12.88 11.54 11.78
CA ALA A 279 11.93 10.95 10.85
C ALA A 279 10.65 11.80 10.76
N PHE A 280 10.10 12.21 11.91
CA PHE A 280 8.97 13.12 11.96
C PHE A 280 9.30 14.49 11.32
N ALA A 281 10.47 15.05 11.61
CA ALA A 281 10.89 16.32 11.02
C ALA A 281 10.98 16.24 9.48
N ALA A 282 11.51 15.15 8.93
CA ALA A 282 11.61 14.96 7.48
C ALA A 282 10.25 14.79 6.78
N LEU A 283 9.24 14.29 7.50
CA LEU A 283 7.88 14.10 6.99
C LEU A 283 6.97 15.32 7.20
N ASN A 284 7.47 16.39 7.82
CA ASN A 284 6.68 17.57 8.17
C ASN A 284 7.27 18.86 7.59
N SER A 285 6.41 19.67 6.99
CA SER A 285 6.69 21.07 6.63
C SER A 285 6.29 22.00 7.78
N PRO A 286 6.88 23.21 7.89
CA PRO A 286 6.51 24.20 8.92
C PRO A 286 5.18 24.91 8.56
N LEU A 287 4.07 24.15 8.53
CA LEU A 287 2.73 24.64 8.20
C LEU A 287 1.87 24.75 9.46
N GLU A 288 1.14 25.84 9.60
CA GLU A 288 0.15 26.00 10.66
C GLU A 288 -1.27 25.78 10.13
N HIS A 289 -1.61 26.40 9.01
CA HIS A 289 -2.91 26.22 8.37
C HIS A 289 -2.99 24.91 7.58
N ILE A 290 -4.12 24.21 7.69
CA ILE A 290 -4.43 22.97 6.97
C ILE A 290 -5.74 23.16 6.20
N ASP A 291 -5.70 22.96 4.88
CA ASP A 291 -6.87 23.05 3.99
C ASP A 291 -7.40 21.67 3.58
N PHE A 292 -6.57 20.63 3.70
CA PHE A 292 -6.89 19.27 3.34
C PHE A 292 -6.35 18.26 4.36
N VAL A 293 -7.16 17.28 4.74
CA VAL A 293 -6.77 16.15 5.56
C VAL A 293 -7.08 14.88 4.79
N SER A 294 -6.05 14.07 4.53
CA SER A 294 -6.20 12.80 3.83
C SER A 294 -5.77 11.64 4.71
N LEU A 295 -6.72 10.78 5.04
CA LEU A 295 -6.52 9.57 5.83
C LEU A 295 -6.68 8.33 4.94
N GLY A 296 -5.89 7.28 5.21
CA GLY A 296 -6.03 5.99 4.53
C GLY A 296 -5.06 5.79 3.35
N CYS A 297 -3.75 5.86 3.60
CA CYS A 297 -2.72 5.40 2.66
C CYS A 297 -1.63 4.56 3.36
N PRO A 298 -1.80 3.25 3.57
CA PRO A 298 -2.75 2.36 2.91
C PRO A 298 -4.20 2.61 3.32
N HIS A 299 -5.15 2.18 2.47
CA HIS A 299 -6.59 2.34 2.69
C HIS A 299 -7.01 2.00 4.12
N SER A 300 -7.78 2.90 4.71
CA SER A 300 -8.20 2.83 6.12
C SER A 300 -8.93 1.53 6.42
N THR A 301 -8.62 0.96 7.59
CA THR A 301 -9.31 -0.21 8.12
C THR A 301 -10.70 0.18 8.64
N LEU A 302 -11.51 -0.82 9.01
CA LEU A 302 -12.78 -0.55 9.68
C LEU A 302 -12.55 0.20 11.01
N ALA A 303 -11.53 -0.20 11.77
CA ALA A 303 -11.18 0.42 13.04
C ALA A 303 -10.76 1.90 12.86
N ASP A 304 -9.98 2.22 11.82
CA ASP A 304 -9.66 3.60 11.47
C ASP A 304 -10.93 4.44 11.24
N ILE A 305 -11.87 3.91 10.46
CA ILE A 305 -13.12 4.63 10.11
C ILE A 305 -13.99 4.83 11.36
N GLU A 306 -14.15 3.80 12.19
CA GLU A 306 -14.88 3.90 13.46
C GLU A 306 -14.23 4.91 14.41
N ARG A 307 -12.89 4.95 14.45
CA ARG A 307 -12.15 5.93 15.23
C ARG A 307 -12.37 7.35 14.74
N VAL A 308 -12.32 7.58 13.42
CA VAL A 308 -12.63 8.90 12.84
C VAL A 308 -14.07 9.30 13.15
N ALA A 309 -15.04 8.38 12.99
CA ALA A 309 -16.45 8.62 13.31
C ALA A 309 -16.64 9.06 14.77
N ALA A 310 -16.00 8.37 15.72
CA ALA A 310 -16.04 8.74 17.13
C ALA A 310 -15.45 10.14 17.38
N LEU A 311 -14.36 10.49 16.69
CA LEU A 311 -13.73 11.79 16.83
C LEU A 311 -14.59 12.90 16.19
N VAL A 312 -15.26 12.71 15.07
CA VAL A 312 -16.03 13.80 14.43
C VAL A 312 -17.49 13.90 14.88
N LYS A 313 -17.98 12.95 15.69
CA LYS A 313 -19.38 12.88 16.12
C LYS A 313 -19.88 14.20 16.73
N GLY A 314 -20.95 14.74 16.13
CA GLY A 314 -21.58 15.99 16.57
C GLY A 314 -20.78 17.25 16.30
N ARG A 315 -19.69 17.18 15.51
CA ARG A 315 -18.84 18.32 15.16
C ARG A 315 -18.88 18.56 13.64
N ARG A 316 -18.35 19.71 13.21
CA ARG A 316 -18.20 20.07 11.79
C ARG A 316 -16.74 20.29 11.46
N VAL A 317 -16.29 19.74 10.35
CA VAL A 317 -14.94 19.98 9.82
C VAL A 317 -14.86 21.38 9.20
N ARG A 318 -13.69 22.01 9.34
CA ARG A 318 -13.35 23.31 8.74
C ARG A 318 -12.43 23.17 7.53
N ALA A 319 -11.54 22.18 7.56
CA ALA A 319 -10.75 21.76 6.40
C ALA A 319 -11.43 20.58 5.69
N THR A 320 -11.10 20.36 4.42
CA THR A 320 -11.59 19.19 3.69
C THR A 320 -11.02 17.93 4.32
N LEU A 321 -11.85 16.99 4.75
CA LEU A 321 -11.41 15.70 5.31
C LEU A 321 -11.86 14.55 4.41
N TRP A 322 -10.89 13.84 3.84
CA TRP A 322 -11.11 12.59 3.10
C TRP A 322 -10.59 11.40 3.90
N VAL A 323 -11.47 10.41 4.06
CA VAL A 323 -11.11 9.07 4.55
C VAL A 323 -11.22 8.12 3.37
N THR A 324 -10.09 7.59 2.92
CA THR A 324 -10.04 6.69 1.75
C THR A 324 -9.93 5.23 2.17
N THR A 325 -10.79 4.39 1.62
CA THR A 325 -10.84 2.96 1.94
C THR A 325 -11.27 2.12 0.73
N SER A 326 -11.38 0.80 0.90
CA SER A 326 -12.01 -0.07 -0.09
C SER A 326 -13.54 -0.01 -0.02
N ARG A 327 -14.21 -0.29 -1.13
CA ARG A 327 -15.68 -0.38 -1.19
C ARG A 327 -16.28 -1.37 -0.20
N GLY A 328 -15.63 -2.52 0.00
CA GLY A 328 -16.06 -3.54 0.96
C GLY A 328 -15.96 -3.07 2.42
N VAL A 329 -14.87 -2.39 2.78
CA VAL A 329 -14.72 -1.82 4.13
C VAL A 329 -15.67 -0.64 4.35
N ALA A 330 -15.87 0.23 3.36
CA ALA A 330 -16.85 1.32 3.43
C ALA A 330 -18.28 0.79 3.64
N ALA A 331 -18.66 -0.30 2.96
CA ALA A 331 -19.96 -0.94 3.16
C ALA A 331 -20.15 -1.44 4.59
N ARG A 332 -19.15 -2.16 5.13
CA ARG A 332 -19.16 -2.62 6.53
C ARG A 332 -19.24 -1.45 7.53
N ALA A 333 -18.54 -0.36 7.26
CA ALA A 333 -18.56 0.82 8.14
C ALA A 333 -19.86 1.64 8.01
N ARG A 334 -20.63 1.49 6.92
CA ARG A 334 -22.00 2.01 6.83
C ARG A 334 -22.97 1.22 7.70
N GLU A 335 -22.81 -0.10 7.79
CA GLU A 335 -23.66 -0.95 8.63
C GLU A 335 -23.63 -0.55 10.12
N SER A 336 -22.48 -0.05 10.61
CA SER A 336 -22.34 0.48 11.97
C SER A 336 -22.71 1.96 12.11
N GLY A 337 -23.11 2.64 11.02
CA GLY A 337 -23.40 4.09 11.00
C GLY A 337 -22.15 4.98 11.08
N ALA A 338 -20.95 4.42 10.98
CA ALA A 338 -19.70 5.18 11.08
C ALA A 338 -19.52 6.12 9.88
N VAL A 339 -19.79 5.65 8.66
CA VAL A 339 -19.73 6.51 7.45
C VAL A 339 -20.70 7.67 7.56
N ASP A 340 -21.95 7.43 7.95
CA ASP A 340 -22.97 8.47 8.07
C ASP A 340 -22.57 9.50 9.13
N THR A 341 -21.98 9.07 10.24
CA THR A 341 -21.44 9.95 11.28
C THR A 341 -20.32 10.84 10.74
N ILE A 342 -19.42 10.27 9.92
CA ILE A 342 -18.33 11.03 9.29
C ILE A 342 -18.90 12.06 8.31
N GLU A 343 -19.80 11.64 7.42
CA GLU A 343 -20.34 12.54 6.39
C GLU A 343 -21.24 13.64 6.98
N ALA A 344 -21.94 13.36 8.08
CA ALA A 344 -22.69 14.35 8.85
C ALA A 344 -21.80 15.47 9.40
N SER A 345 -20.49 15.24 9.59
CA SER A 345 -19.54 16.29 9.99
C SER A 345 -19.14 17.22 8.83
N GLY A 346 -19.46 16.86 7.59
CA GLY A 346 -18.99 17.52 6.38
C GLY A 346 -17.77 16.84 5.72
N ALA A 347 -17.15 15.87 6.39
CA ALA A 347 -16.11 15.03 5.81
C ALA A 347 -16.66 14.08 4.73
N ARG A 348 -15.78 13.36 4.04
CA ARG A 348 -16.15 12.38 3.01
C ARG A 348 -15.40 11.07 3.19
N VAL A 349 -16.13 9.97 3.05
CA VAL A 349 -15.55 8.62 2.92
C VAL A 349 -15.58 8.24 1.44
N PHE A 350 -14.42 8.17 0.82
CA PHE A 350 -14.29 7.76 -0.58
C PHE A 350 -13.79 6.33 -0.69
N ALA A 351 -14.36 5.58 -1.62
CA ALA A 351 -13.92 4.25 -1.98
C ALA A 351 -13.01 4.30 -3.20
N ASP A 352 -12.25 3.23 -3.43
CA ASP A 352 -11.57 2.92 -4.69
C ASP A 352 -10.38 3.81 -5.09
N THR A 353 -10.02 4.81 -4.28
CA THR A 353 -8.98 5.80 -4.59
C THR A 353 -8.21 6.23 -3.36
N CYS A 354 -7.01 6.78 -3.54
CA CYS A 354 -6.29 7.50 -2.50
C CYS A 354 -5.56 8.73 -3.07
N LEU A 355 -5.08 9.62 -2.18
CA LEU A 355 -4.43 10.87 -2.58
C LEU A 355 -3.23 10.69 -3.52
N VAL A 356 -2.52 9.56 -3.43
CA VAL A 356 -1.25 9.32 -4.15
C VAL A 356 -1.52 9.09 -5.63
N VAL A 357 -2.70 8.55 -5.96
CA VAL A 357 -3.05 8.14 -7.33
C VAL A 357 -4.14 9.02 -7.94
N ALA A 358 -4.86 9.80 -7.13
CA ALA A 358 -5.79 10.81 -7.61
C ALA A 358 -5.05 12.07 -8.13
N PRO A 359 -5.63 12.80 -9.10
CA PRO A 359 -5.10 14.07 -9.60
C PRO A 359 -5.42 15.22 -8.62
N VAL A 360 -5.04 15.06 -7.35
CA VAL A 360 -5.34 16.03 -6.28
C VAL A 360 -4.69 17.40 -6.49
N GLU A 361 -3.62 17.47 -7.28
CA GLU A 361 -2.97 18.71 -7.71
C GLU A 361 -3.89 19.62 -8.53
N GLU A 362 -4.93 19.07 -9.15
CA GLU A 362 -5.94 19.82 -9.92
C GLU A 362 -7.04 20.40 -9.03
N LEU A 363 -7.11 19.99 -7.75
CA LEU A 363 -8.17 20.35 -6.81
C LEU A 363 -7.85 21.60 -5.97
N GLY A 364 -6.65 22.17 -6.11
CA GLY A 364 -6.27 23.45 -5.51
C GLY A 364 -5.84 23.40 -4.03
N PHE A 365 -5.69 22.20 -3.44
CA PHE A 365 -5.15 22.05 -2.08
C PHE A 365 -3.67 22.42 -2.02
N ARG A 366 -3.23 23.01 -0.89
CA ARG A 366 -1.84 23.44 -0.69
C ARG A 366 -1.21 22.91 0.59
N ALA A 367 -2.00 22.71 1.64
CA ALA A 367 -1.51 22.37 2.96
C ALA A 367 -2.27 21.17 3.53
N MET A 368 -1.66 19.98 3.40
CA MET A 368 -2.26 18.72 3.79
C MET A 368 -1.84 18.28 5.20
N ALA A 369 -2.74 17.63 5.94
CA ALA A 369 -2.40 16.72 7.04
C ALA A 369 -2.70 15.26 6.67
N THR A 370 -1.86 14.32 7.11
CA THR A 370 -2.09 12.88 6.90
C THR A 370 -1.54 12.04 8.04
N ASN A 371 -2.20 10.92 8.33
CA ASN A 371 -1.74 9.92 9.29
C ASN A 371 -0.78 8.88 8.67
N SER A 372 -0.36 9.09 7.42
CA SER A 372 0.46 8.15 6.67
C SER A 372 1.82 8.75 6.30
N ALA A 373 2.89 8.08 6.73
CA ALA A 373 4.25 8.43 6.33
C ALA A 373 4.46 8.23 4.81
N LYS A 374 3.81 7.23 4.20
CA LYS A 374 3.84 7.00 2.75
C LYS A 374 3.18 8.15 1.98
N ALA A 375 2.02 8.62 2.44
CA ALA A 375 1.35 9.77 1.86
C ALA A 375 2.19 11.04 2.03
N ALA A 376 2.72 11.29 3.23
CA ALA A 376 3.55 12.45 3.52
C ALA A 376 4.87 12.46 2.72
N PHE A 377 5.42 11.28 2.42
CA PHE A 377 6.58 11.13 1.56
C PHE A 377 6.28 11.47 0.09
N TYR A 378 5.16 10.99 -0.45
CA TYR A 378 4.82 11.21 -1.85
C TYR A 378 4.20 12.57 -2.14
N ALA A 379 3.48 13.19 -1.19
CA ALA A 379 2.72 14.41 -1.44
C ALA A 379 3.52 15.57 -2.08
N PRO A 380 4.75 15.90 -1.63
CA PRO A 380 5.52 16.97 -2.26
C PRO A 380 5.87 16.68 -3.73
N THR A 381 6.15 15.41 -4.07
CA THR A 381 6.65 15.03 -5.40
C THR A 381 5.53 14.64 -6.38
N HIS A 382 4.47 14.00 -5.88
CA HIS A 382 3.36 13.47 -6.69
C HIS A 382 2.17 14.42 -6.82
N SER A 383 2.00 15.28 -5.82
CA SER A 383 0.83 16.16 -5.70
C SER A 383 1.21 17.64 -5.57
N ARG A 384 2.49 17.96 -5.35
CA ARG A 384 3.00 19.33 -5.12
C ARG A 384 2.32 20.02 -3.93
N ILE A 385 2.00 19.24 -2.90
CA ILE A 385 1.31 19.68 -1.69
C ILE A 385 2.29 19.62 -0.51
N GLU A 386 2.36 20.70 0.26
CA GLU A 386 3.08 20.74 1.53
C GLU A 386 2.29 19.96 2.59
N ARG A 387 2.98 19.35 3.55
CA ARG A 387 2.37 18.32 4.41
C ARG A 387 2.74 18.41 5.89
N ARG A 388 1.77 18.04 6.73
CA ARG A 388 1.94 17.61 8.12
C ARG A 388 1.67 16.11 8.24
N PHE A 389 2.48 15.43 9.04
CA PHE A 389 2.37 14.02 9.36
C PHE A 389 2.31 13.82 10.86
N GLY A 390 1.34 13.03 11.33
CA GLY A 390 1.14 12.76 12.75
C GLY A 390 0.10 11.66 12.99
N THR A 391 -0.49 11.66 14.18
CA THR A 391 -1.52 10.67 14.55
C THR A 391 -2.84 10.92 13.82
N LEU A 392 -3.70 9.89 13.80
CA LEU A 392 -5.07 10.03 13.30
C LEU A 392 -5.81 11.13 14.06
N GLU A 393 -5.67 11.17 15.38
CA GLU A 393 -6.25 12.19 16.25
C GLU A 393 -5.76 13.61 15.91
N GLN A 394 -4.46 13.80 15.68
CA GLN A 394 -3.91 15.10 15.27
C GLN A 394 -4.49 15.54 13.92
N CYS A 395 -4.59 14.62 12.97
CA CYS A 395 -5.15 14.92 11.65
C CYS A 395 -6.65 15.26 11.72
N VAL A 396 -7.43 14.52 12.52
CA VAL A 396 -8.85 14.85 12.72
C VAL A 396 -9.02 16.16 13.49
N ALA A 397 -8.16 16.46 14.46
CA ALA A 397 -8.14 17.75 15.14
C ALA A 397 -7.87 18.89 14.14
N ALA A 398 -6.89 18.72 13.25
CA ALA A 398 -6.59 19.67 12.18
C ALA A 398 -7.77 19.85 11.21
N ALA A 399 -8.50 18.77 10.88
CA ALA A 399 -9.70 18.86 10.07
C ALA A 399 -10.80 19.72 10.73
N LEU A 400 -10.92 19.63 12.06
CA LEU A 400 -11.95 20.34 12.83
C LEU A 400 -11.60 21.81 13.10
N SER A 401 -10.32 22.13 13.27
CA SER A 401 -9.86 23.51 13.54
C SER A 401 -9.51 24.28 12.27
N GLY A 402 -9.03 23.61 11.23
CA GLY A 402 -8.32 24.22 10.09
C GLY A 402 -6.84 24.52 10.38
N GLU A 403 -6.33 24.08 11.52
CA GLU A 403 -4.98 24.39 12.01
C GLU A 403 -4.31 23.14 12.59
N TRP A 404 -3.01 22.97 12.34
CA TRP A 404 -2.24 21.87 12.89
C TRP A 404 -2.12 22.00 14.41
N PRO A 405 -2.51 20.98 15.20
CA PRO A 405 -2.48 21.09 16.65
C PRO A 405 -1.04 21.17 17.19
N PRO A 406 -0.82 21.87 18.32
CA PRO A 406 0.44 21.81 19.06
C PRO A 406 0.77 20.38 19.49
N GLN A 407 2.06 20.07 19.63
CA GLN A 407 2.55 18.71 19.94
C GLN A 407 1.93 18.10 21.21
N ASP A 408 1.58 18.92 22.21
CA ASP A 408 1.05 18.48 23.50
C ASP A 408 -0.49 18.40 23.56
N ALA A 409 -1.21 18.92 22.56
CA ALA A 409 -2.66 19.11 22.62
C ALA A 409 -3.48 17.80 22.49
N VAL A 410 -2.85 16.69 22.13
CA VAL A 410 -3.53 15.40 21.84
C VAL A 410 -3.31 14.35 22.93
N ALA A 411 -2.47 14.62 23.94
CA ALA A 411 -2.21 13.71 25.07
C ALA A 411 -3.37 13.60 26.10
N GLY A 412 -4.57 14.10 25.76
CA GLY A 412 -5.72 14.20 26.65
C GLY A 412 -6.68 13.00 26.62
N SER A 413 -6.20 11.76 26.77
CA SER A 413 -7.07 10.62 27.12
C SER A 413 -6.37 9.40 27.74
N GLY A 414 -5.29 9.58 28.51
CA GLY A 414 -4.58 8.42 29.07
C GLY A 414 -3.59 8.65 30.22
N SER A 415 -3.55 9.84 30.83
CA SER A 415 -2.76 10.07 32.04
C SER A 415 -3.73 10.25 33.22
N CYS A 416 -4.14 9.13 33.81
CA CYS A 416 -4.59 9.17 35.21
C CYS A 416 -3.33 9.31 36.05
N CYS A 417 -3.16 10.49 36.64
CA CYS A 417 -2.25 10.71 37.75
C CYS A 417 -2.50 9.67 38.86
N ALA A 418 -1.45 8.92 39.22
CA ALA A 418 -1.10 8.55 40.58
C ALA A 418 0.37 8.12 40.60
#